data_AF-A0A7S4DNZ8-F1
#
_entry.id   AF-A0A7S4DNZ8-F1
#
_cell.length_a   1.000
_cell.length_b   1.000
_cell.length_c   1.000
_cell.angle_alpha   90.00
_cell.angle_beta   90.00
_cell.angle_gamma   90.00
#
_symmetry.space_group_name_H-M   'P 1'
#
loop_
_entity.id
_entity.type
_entity.pdbx_description
1 polymer ?
#
loop_
_entity_poly.entity_id
_entity_poly.type
_entity_poly.pdbx_seq_one_letter_code
_entity_poly.pdbx_strand_id
1 'polypeptide(L)'
;IRFHGNHTFVSILLERKLHRWIQTHSAHSIRKVAELLWSDPTQGDGETGLAASPRAVGLLFGPDVVQRFCKRNKIDVVIRAHQVVKYGYEYFANGHLITVFSATNYVGRHGNAGAMLEIVEINSELHVTPKYILPREQRRPSPAPP
;
A
#
# COMPACT_ATOMS: atom_id res chain seq x y z
N ILE A 1 1.43 -0.47 -20.35
CA ILE A 1 1.32 0.77 -19.53
C ILE A 1 2.74 1.25 -19.24
N ARG A 2 3.17 2.35 -19.87
CA ARG A 2 4.45 3.04 -19.56
C ARG A 2 4.11 4.28 -18.74
N PHE A 3 4.73 4.47 -17.58
CA PHE A 3 4.77 5.76 -16.90
C PHE A 3 6.08 6.45 -17.31
N HIS A 4 5.99 7.50 -18.12
CA HIS A 4 7.07 8.48 -18.29
C HIS A 4 6.81 9.65 -17.35
N GLY A 5 7.88 10.11 -16.69
CA GLY A 5 7.84 11.06 -15.59
C GLY A 5 7.11 12.35 -15.92
N ASN A 6 6.37 12.86 -14.92
CA ASN A 6 6.03 14.26 -14.70
C ASN A 6 5.26 14.35 -13.37
N HIS A 7 5.99 14.34 -12.25
CA HIS A 7 5.40 14.39 -10.91
C HIS A 7 4.68 15.72 -10.61
N THR A 8 4.88 16.77 -11.42
CA THR A 8 4.33 18.12 -11.13
C THR A 8 2.97 18.39 -11.76
N PHE A 9 2.62 17.77 -12.90
CA PHE A 9 1.35 18.07 -13.60
C PHE A 9 0.16 17.23 -13.12
N VAL A 10 0.41 16.00 -12.66
CA VAL A 10 -0.65 15.11 -12.15
C VAL A 10 -1.13 15.56 -10.76
N SER A 11 -0.24 16.05 -9.90
CA SER A 11 -0.60 16.52 -8.54
C SER A 11 -1.59 17.69 -8.58
N ILE A 12 -1.30 18.72 -9.37
CA ILE A 12 -2.11 19.94 -9.44
C ILE A 12 -3.53 19.65 -9.98
N LEU A 13 -3.67 18.75 -10.96
CA LEU A 13 -4.97 18.35 -11.49
C LEU A 13 -5.78 17.50 -10.50
N LEU A 14 -5.10 16.63 -9.74
CA LEU A 14 -5.72 15.84 -8.67
C LEU A 14 -6.21 16.77 -7.55
N GLU A 15 -5.40 17.74 -7.12
CA GLU A 15 -5.71 18.70 -6.06
C GLU A 15 -6.95 19.55 -6.39
N ARG A 16 -7.04 20.09 -7.62
CA ARG A 16 -8.19 20.91 -8.03
C ARG A 16 -9.49 20.11 -8.12
N LYS A 17 -9.42 18.85 -8.57
CA LYS A 17 -10.58 17.94 -8.61
C LYS A 17 -10.98 17.47 -7.21
N LEU A 18 -10.00 17.21 -6.35
CA LEU A 18 -10.22 16.80 -4.96
C LEU A 18 -10.83 17.92 -4.13
N HIS A 19 -10.39 19.17 -4.29
CA HIS A 19 -10.98 20.32 -3.60
C HIS A 19 -12.46 20.51 -3.98
N ARG A 20 -12.77 20.44 -5.28
CA ARG A 20 -14.16 20.49 -5.76
C ARG A 20 -14.98 19.31 -5.23
N TRP A 21 -14.38 18.11 -5.20
CA TRP A 21 -15.05 16.91 -4.70
C TRP A 21 -15.36 16.99 -3.21
N ILE A 22 -14.44 17.51 -2.38
CA ILE A 22 -14.67 17.74 -0.94
C ILE A 22 -15.84 18.71 -0.72
N GLN A 23 -15.95 19.77 -1.53
CA GLN A 23 -17.02 20.76 -1.40
C GLN A 23 -18.41 20.22 -1.77
N THR A 24 -18.52 19.16 -2.57
CA THR A 24 -19.81 18.62 -3.04
C THR A 24 -20.29 17.41 -2.24
N HIS A 25 -19.55 16.96 -1.24
CA HIS A 25 -19.87 15.74 -0.48
C HIS A 25 -20.06 16.01 1.01
N SER A 26 -20.95 15.25 1.63
CA SER A 26 -21.20 15.37 3.07
C SER A 26 -19.94 15.10 3.89
N ALA A 27 -19.85 15.67 5.09
CA ALA A 27 -18.76 15.41 6.04
C ALA A 27 -18.59 13.90 6.32
N HIS A 28 -19.69 13.14 6.31
CA HIS A 28 -19.68 11.68 6.46
C HIS A 28 -19.01 10.96 5.29
N SER A 29 -19.30 11.39 4.05
CA SER A 29 -18.69 10.85 2.84
C SER A 29 -17.19 11.13 2.78
N ILE A 30 -16.79 12.35 3.18
CA ILE A 30 -15.38 12.74 3.27
C ILE A 30 -14.67 11.88 4.31
N ARG A 31 -15.27 11.68 5.49
CA ARG A 31 -14.73 10.83 6.55
C ARG A 31 -14.49 9.40 6.08
N LYS A 32 -15.44 8.79 5.37
CA LYS A 32 -15.26 7.42 4.83
C LYS A 32 -14.10 7.32 3.85
N VAL A 33 -13.93 8.30 2.98
CA VAL A 33 -12.80 8.34 2.05
C VAL A 33 -11.49 8.55 2.79
N ALA A 34 -11.47 9.41 3.81
CA ALA A 34 -10.31 9.61 4.66
C ALA A 34 -9.93 8.32 5.40
N GLU A 35 -10.90 7.59 5.97
CA GLU A 35 -10.69 6.29 6.60
C GLU A 35 -10.14 5.25 5.61
N LEU A 36 -10.61 5.23 4.36
CA LEU A 36 -10.08 4.33 3.33
C LEU A 36 -8.62 4.67 2.93
N LEU A 37 -8.26 5.95 2.89
CA LEU A 37 -6.95 6.41 2.41
C LEU A 37 -5.87 6.44 3.50
N TRP A 38 -6.25 6.64 4.76
CA TRP A 38 -5.33 6.94 5.86
C TRP A 38 -5.34 5.93 7.01
N SER A 39 -6.18 4.89 6.96
CA SER A 39 -6.13 3.83 7.98
C SER A 39 -4.97 2.87 7.75
N ASP A 40 -4.38 2.39 8.85
CA ASP A 40 -3.20 1.52 8.87
C ASP A 40 -3.42 0.24 9.70
N PRO A 41 -2.79 -0.89 9.35
CA PRO A 41 -2.71 -2.02 10.26
C PRO A 41 -1.94 -1.62 11.53
N THR A 42 -2.21 -2.33 12.62
CA THR A 42 -1.40 -2.28 13.84
C THR A 42 0.04 -2.74 13.57
N GLN A 43 0.95 -2.55 14.54
CA GLN A 43 2.38 -2.88 14.33
C GLN A 43 2.61 -4.38 14.14
N GLY A 44 1.69 -5.22 14.63
CA GLY A 44 1.69 -6.64 14.34
C GLY A 44 0.38 -7.32 14.67
N ASP A 45 0.33 -8.63 14.41
CA ASP A 45 -0.86 -9.48 14.55
C ASP A 45 -1.29 -9.73 16.02
N GLY A 46 -0.57 -9.18 17.01
CA GLY A 46 -0.92 -9.31 18.43
C GLY A 46 -1.98 -8.30 18.91
N GLU A 47 -2.22 -7.24 18.16
CA GLU A 47 -3.09 -6.13 18.56
C GLU A 47 -4.42 -6.19 17.80
N THR A 48 -5.54 -6.34 18.50
CA THR A 48 -6.87 -6.51 17.89
C THR A 48 -7.76 -5.27 18.02
N GLY A 49 -8.80 -5.19 17.19
CA GLY A 49 -9.80 -4.13 17.21
C GLY A 49 -9.44 -2.90 16.39
N LEU A 50 -10.05 -1.77 16.72
CA LEU A 50 -9.81 -0.47 16.09
C LEU A 50 -9.24 0.50 17.12
N ALA A 51 -8.26 1.30 16.73
CA ALA A 51 -7.69 2.37 17.54
C ALA A 51 -7.53 3.66 16.74
N ALA A 52 -7.31 4.78 17.43
CA ALA A 52 -7.06 6.05 16.78
C ALA A 52 -5.72 6.01 16.02
N SER A 53 -5.72 6.52 14.78
CA SER A 53 -4.49 6.62 14.00
C SER A 53 -3.55 7.69 14.57
N PRO A 54 -2.24 7.42 14.70
CA PRO A 54 -1.25 8.43 15.06
C PRO A 54 -1.08 9.51 13.97
N ARG A 55 -1.67 9.32 12.78
CA ARG A 55 -1.64 10.29 11.66
C ARG A 55 -2.70 11.39 11.78
N ALA A 56 -3.43 11.45 12.89
CA ALA A 56 -4.59 12.32 13.13
C ALA A 56 -5.81 12.08 12.20
N VAL A 57 -5.66 11.28 11.14
CA VAL A 57 -6.71 10.90 10.20
C VAL A 57 -6.67 9.38 10.00
N GLY A 58 -7.84 8.75 9.90
CA GLY A 58 -7.99 7.30 9.77
C GLY A 58 -7.95 6.55 11.11
N LEU A 59 -7.85 5.22 11.03
CA LEU A 59 -7.82 4.32 12.18
C LEU A 59 -6.62 3.37 12.10
N LEU A 60 -6.17 2.88 13.24
CA LEU A 60 -5.42 1.63 13.29
C LEU A 60 -6.40 0.46 13.34
N PHE A 61 -6.11 -0.62 12.63
CA PHE A 61 -6.92 -1.84 12.63
C PHE A 61 -6.09 -3.10 12.87
N GLY A 62 -6.59 -3.95 13.76
CA GLY A 62 -6.01 -5.25 14.06
C GLY A 62 -6.33 -6.32 13.01
N PRO A 63 -5.74 -7.52 13.14
CA PRO A 63 -5.94 -8.60 12.18
C PRO A 63 -7.36 -9.15 12.20
N ASP A 64 -8.07 -9.07 13.33
CA ASP A 64 -9.47 -9.50 13.45
C ASP A 64 -10.41 -8.66 12.58
N VAL A 65 -10.12 -7.37 12.41
CA VAL A 65 -10.87 -6.46 11.55
C VAL A 65 -10.69 -6.86 10.08
N VAL A 66 -9.44 -7.12 9.67
CA VAL A 66 -9.10 -7.59 8.30
C VAL A 66 -9.78 -8.91 8.01
N GLN A 67 -9.62 -9.92 8.88
CA GLN A 67 -10.19 -11.24 8.69
C GLN A 67 -11.72 -11.21 8.62
N ARG A 68 -12.36 -10.41 9.48
CA ARG A 68 -13.82 -10.20 9.45
C ARG A 68 -14.25 -9.53 8.15
N PHE A 69 -13.49 -8.55 7.67
CA PHE A 69 -13.74 -7.90 6.39
C PHE A 69 -13.62 -8.88 5.21
N CYS A 70 -12.54 -9.66 5.15
CA CYS A 70 -12.34 -10.69 4.13
C CYS A 70 -13.48 -11.71 4.13
N LYS A 71 -13.79 -12.28 5.29
CA LYS A 71 -14.89 -13.25 5.46
C LYS A 71 -16.24 -12.68 5.03
N ARG A 72 -16.56 -11.45 5.42
CA ARG A 72 -17.83 -10.80 5.09
C ARG A 72 -17.98 -10.55 3.59
N ASN A 73 -16.89 -10.17 2.93
CA ASN A 73 -16.91 -9.80 1.51
C ASN A 73 -16.53 -10.96 0.58
N LYS A 74 -16.23 -12.15 1.11
CA LYS A 74 -15.79 -13.33 0.34
C LYS A 74 -14.58 -13.02 -0.53
N ILE A 75 -13.58 -12.35 0.04
CA ILE A 75 -12.29 -12.09 -0.58
C ILE A 75 -11.20 -12.74 0.26
N ASP A 76 -10.12 -13.19 -0.40
CA ASP A 76 -9.02 -13.89 0.28
C ASP A 76 -8.01 -12.91 0.89
N VAL A 77 -7.68 -11.84 0.17
CA VAL A 77 -6.59 -10.92 0.52
C VAL A 77 -6.91 -9.47 0.21
N VAL A 78 -6.51 -8.57 1.10
CA VAL A 78 -6.47 -7.12 0.87
C VAL A 78 -5.06 -6.73 0.50
N ILE A 79 -4.87 -6.12 -0.68
CA ILE A 79 -3.58 -5.56 -1.09
C ILE A 79 -3.63 -4.05 -0.93
N ARG A 80 -2.65 -3.48 -0.23
CA ARG A 80 -2.56 -2.04 0.03
C ARG A 80 -1.13 -1.50 -0.11
N ALA A 81 -1.00 -0.18 -0.16
CA ALA A 81 0.27 0.54 -0.11
C ALA A 81 0.32 1.49 1.10
N HIS A 82 1.02 2.64 1.02
CA HIS A 82 1.09 3.75 2.01
C HIS A 82 2.20 3.66 3.08
N GLN A 83 2.41 2.51 3.71
CA GLN A 83 3.47 2.35 4.72
C GLN A 83 4.78 1.89 4.06
N VAL A 84 5.89 2.51 4.49
CA VAL A 84 7.23 2.06 4.10
C VAL A 84 7.53 0.78 4.86
N VAL A 85 7.79 -0.31 4.15
CA VAL A 85 8.13 -1.62 4.72
C VAL A 85 9.53 -2.03 4.27
N LYS A 86 10.29 -2.67 5.17
CA LYS A 86 11.73 -2.93 4.99
C LYS A 86 12.08 -3.60 3.66
N TYR A 87 11.32 -4.62 3.28
CA TYR A 87 11.57 -5.44 2.09
C TYR A 87 10.72 -5.04 0.88
N GLY A 88 10.01 -3.91 0.96
CA GLY A 88 9.08 -3.48 -0.07
C GLY A 88 7.74 -4.23 -0.06
N TYR A 89 7.59 -5.29 0.74
CA TYR A 89 6.29 -5.88 1.05
C TYR A 89 6.27 -6.44 2.48
N GLU A 90 5.08 -6.66 3.03
CA GLU A 90 4.85 -7.25 4.35
C GLU A 90 3.49 -7.95 4.39
N TYR A 91 3.44 -9.11 5.07
CA TYR A 91 2.20 -9.83 5.34
C TYR A 91 1.66 -9.46 6.72
N PHE A 92 0.33 -9.38 6.83
CA PHE A 92 -0.40 -9.09 8.06
C PHE A 92 -1.66 -9.95 8.12
N ALA A 93 -2.23 -10.11 9.32
CA ALA A 93 -3.47 -10.84 9.56
C ALA A 93 -3.45 -12.27 9.02
N ASN A 94 -2.37 -13.00 9.29
CA ASN A 94 -2.15 -14.36 8.76
C ASN A 94 -2.26 -14.41 7.22
N GLY A 95 -1.68 -13.42 6.53
CA GLY A 95 -1.66 -13.35 5.06
C GLY A 95 -2.91 -12.76 4.41
N HIS A 96 -3.95 -12.39 5.17
CA HIS A 96 -5.17 -11.78 4.62
C HIS A 96 -4.97 -10.30 4.24
N LEU A 97 -3.83 -9.70 4.58
CA LEU A 97 -3.42 -8.39 4.09
C LEU A 97 -1.96 -8.38 3.67
N ILE A 98 -1.70 -7.75 2.53
CA ILE A 98 -0.35 -7.52 2.00
C ILE A 98 -0.14 -6.02 1.83
N THR A 99 0.84 -5.47 2.52
CA THR A 99 1.37 -4.13 2.25
C THR A 99 2.45 -4.24 1.18
N VAL A 100 2.39 -3.42 0.14
CA VAL A 100 3.43 -3.29 -0.90
C VAL A 100 3.89 -1.84 -1.05
N PHE A 101 5.20 -1.65 -1.17
CA PHE A 101 5.85 -0.36 -1.32
C PHE A 101 6.95 -0.44 -2.39
N SER A 102 6.80 0.32 -3.47
CA SER A 102 7.64 0.17 -4.67
C SER A 102 8.84 1.13 -4.76
N ALA A 103 8.94 2.10 -3.85
CA ALA A 103 10.06 3.04 -3.84
C ALA A 103 11.22 2.52 -2.98
N THR A 104 12.39 2.32 -3.59
CA THR A 104 13.62 1.93 -2.90
C THR A 104 14.23 3.10 -2.16
N ASN A 105 14.82 2.85 -0.99
CA ASN A 105 15.46 3.87 -0.14
C ASN A 105 14.62 5.15 -0.06
N TYR A 106 13.38 5.00 0.44
CA TYR A 106 12.41 6.08 0.48
C TYR A 106 13.03 7.33 1.10
N VAL A 107 12.77 8.49 0.47
CA VAL A 107 13.33 9.82 0.80
C VAL A 107 14.86 9.82 1.06
N GLY A 108 15.58 8.86 0.50
CA GLY A 108 17.04 8.72 0.63
C GLY A 108 17.53 8.24 2.01
N ARG A 109 16.65 7.84 2.93
CA ARG A 109 17.02 7.59 4.33
C ARG A 109 16.48 6.28 4.92
N HIS A 110 15.44 5.68 4.33
CA HIS A 110 14.82 4.50 4.92
C HIS A 110 15.59 3.21 4.67
N GLY A 111 16.47 3.16 3.66
CA GLY A 111 17.23 1.95 3.31
C GLY A 111 16.36 0.74 2.91
N ASN A 112 15.06 0.95 2.68
CA ASN A 112 14.13 -0.11 2.33
C ASN A 112 14.31 -0.58 0.88
N ALA A 113 14.05 -1.85 0.61
CA ALA A 113 13.83 -2.32 -0.74
C ALA A 113 12.47 -1.84 -1.27
N GLY A 114 12.30 -1.85 -2.59
CA GLY A 114 10.98 -1.76 -3.20
C GLY A 114 10.46 -3.17 -3.54
N ALA A 115 9.15 -3.30 -3.76
CA ALA A 115 8.59 -4.51 -4.36
C ALA A 115 7.44 -4.21 -5.34
N MET A 116 7.12 -5.21 -6.15
CA MET A 116 5.92 -5.34 -6.98
C MET A 116 5.31 -6.71 -6.72
N LEU A 117 3.99 -6.84 -6.79
CA LEU A 117 3.32 -8.14 -6.67
C LEU A 117 2.99 -8.68 -8.07
N GLU A 118 3.43 -9.89 -8.35
CA GLU A 118 2.96 -10.70 -9.47
C GLU A 118 1.76 -11.52 -8.97
N ILE A 119 0.61 -11.36 -9.60
CA ILE A 119 -0.63 -12.05 -9.21
C ILE A 119 -1.05 -12.93 -10.39
N VAL A 120 -1.13 -14.24 -10.15
CA VAL A 120 -1.51 -15.23 -11.16
C VAL A 120 -2.64 -16.09 -10.59
N GLU A 121 -3.66 -16.35 -11.39
CA GLU A 121 -4.71 -17.30 -11.05
C GLU A 121 -4.36 -18.68 -11.62
N ILE A 122 -4.32 -19.70 -10.78
CA ILE A 122 -4.07 -21.10 -11.17
C ILE A 122 -5.12 -21.96 -10.49
N ASN A 123 -5.88 -22.75 -11.24
CA ASN A 123 -6.96 -23.61 -10.71
C ASN A 123 -7.97 -22.86 -9.81
N SER A 124 -8.34 -21.64 -10.18
CA SER A 124 -9.21 -20.74 -9.40
C SER A 124 -8.65 -20.31 -8.04
N GLU A 125 -7.34 -20.45 -7.83
CA GLU A 125 -6.61 -19.96 -6.67
C GLU A 125 -5.68 -18.80 -7.08
N LEU A 126 -5.69 -17.72 -6.29
CA LEU A 126 -4.81 -16.57 -6.50
C LEU A 126 -3.43 -16.81 -5.88
N HIS A 127 -2.42 -16.93 -6.72
CA HIS A 127 -1.02 -16.98 -6.31
C HIS A 127 -0.41 -15.58 -6.37
N VAL A 128 -0.02 -15.05 -5.21
CA VAL A 128 0.63 -13.73 -5.08
C VAL A 128 2.12 -13.92 -4.80
N THR A 129 2.96 -13.48 -5.72
CA THR A 129 4.43 -13.59 -5.62
C THR A 129 5.06 -12.20 -5.58
N PRO A 130 5.70 -11.79 -4.46
CA PRO A 130 6.46 -10.56 -4.41
C PRO A 130 7.74 -10.63 -5.27
N LYS A 131 7.97 -9.58 -6.06
CA LYS A 131 9.20 -9.35 -6.83
C LYS A 131 9.92 -8.14 -6.28
N TYR A 132 11.16 -8.34 -5.85
CA TYR A 132 12.00 -7.27 -5.30
C TYR A 132 12.40 -6.25 -6.37
N ILE A 133 12.39 -4.99 -5.98
CA ILE A 133 12.99 -3.87 -6.71
C ILE A 133 14.23 -3.48 -5.93
N LEU A 134 15.41 -3.77 -6.49
CA LEU A 134 16.68 -3.40 -5.88
C LEU A 134 16.99 -1.92 -6.13
N PRO A 135 17.61 -1.22 -5.16
CA PRO A 135 18.14 0.13 -5.36
C PRO A 135 19.08 0.18 -6.56
N ARG A 136 19.06 1.29 -7.32
CA ARG A 136 19.90 1.46 -8.52
C ARG A 136 21.39 1.22 -8.25
N GLU A 137 21.87 1.64 -7.08
CA GLU A 137 23.27 1.51 -6.65
C GLU A 137 23.73 0.07 -6.44
N GLN A 138 22.80 -0.88 -6.26
CA GLN A 138 23.11 -2.30 -6.06
C GLN A 138 22.99 -3.12 -7.36
N ARG A 139 22.69 -2.49 -8.49
CA ARG A 139 22.76 -3.15 -9.80
C ARG A 139 24.23 -3.29 -10.16
N ARG A 140 24.75 -4.54 -10.22
CA ARG A 140 26.12 -4.80 -10.71
C ARG A 140 26.32 -4.06 -12.04
N PRO A 141 27.45 -3.36 -12.25
CA PRO A 141 27.76 -2.84 -13.57
C PRO A 141 27.78 -4.02 -14.54
N SER A 142 27.09 -3.88 -15.67
CA SER A 142 27.19 -4.84 -16.77
C SER A 142 28.67 -4.93 -17.18
N PRO A 143 29.21 -6.15 -17.42
CA PRO A 143 30.55 -6.25 -18.01
C PRO A 143 30.55 -5.44 -19.32
N ALA A 144 31.62 -4.66 -19.53
CA ALA A 144 31.78 -3.92 -20.77
C ALA A 144 31.73 -4.90 -21.96
N PRO A 145 31.07 -4.54 -23.07
CA PRO A 145 31.17 -5.35 -24.28
C PRO A 145 32.64 -5.44 -24.73
N PRO A 146 33.04 -6.57 -25.36
CA PRO A 146 34.42 -6.79 -25.79
C PRO A 146 34.92 -5.76 -26.79
#